data_AF-A0A643C3I4-F1
#
_entry.id   AF-A0A643C3I4-F1
#
_cell.length_a   1.000
_cell.length_b   1.000
_cell.length_c   1.000
_cell.angle_alpha   90.00
_cell.angle_beta   90.00
_cell.angle_gamma   90.00
#
_symmetry.space_group_name_H-M   'P 1'
#
loop_
_entity.id
_entity.type
_entity.pdbx_description
1 polymer ?
#
loop_
_entity_poly.entity_id
_entity_poly.type
_entity_poly.pdbx_seq_one_letter_code
_entity_poly.pdbx_strand_id
1 'polypeptide(L)'
;MMTFDSEVELVKVARAHPKAKLVFQIATDDSKAVCHLSVKFGATLKTSRLLLEWAKELDIDVTVVSYHVGHGCTDPETFVQTISDAHCVFDMGGEVGFNMFLLDIGCGFPGSEDVNLKFEEITSVINPVLCKYFPTDSGVRIIAEPGRYCVASVFTLAVNIIAKKLILKKQTGSDDEDESSEQTFMYYGNDGV
;
A
#
# COMPACT_ATOMS: atom_id res chain seq x y z
N MET A 1 18.18 -6.77 -6.14
CA MET A 1 16.86 -7.26 -5.69
C MET A 1 15.83 -6.40 -6.38
N MET A 2 14.84 -7.01 -7.03
CA MET A 2 13.84 -6.29 -7.83
C MET A 2 12.50 -7.03 -7.79
N THR A 3 11.41 -6.27 -7.88
CA THR A 3 10.04 -6.81 -7.82
C THR A 3 9.54 -7.24 -9.19
N PHE A 4 8.65 -8.24 -9.19
CA PHE A 4 7.90 -8.65 -10.37
C PHE A 4 6.54 -9.23 -9.96
N ASP A 5 5.59 -9.16 -10.88
CA ASP A 5 4.22 -9.68 -10.73
C ASP A 5 3.67 -10.23 -12.06
N SER A 6 4.50 -10.33 -13.10
CA SER A 6 4.08 -10.74 -14.44
C SER A 6 5.15 -11.50 -15.21
N GLU A 7 4.70 -12.28 -16.19
CA GLU A 7 5.52 -13.14 -17.04
C GLU A 7 6.50 -12.33 -17.90
N VAL A 8 6.05 -11.18 -18.41
CA VAL A 8 6.87 -10.29 -19.24
C VAL A 8 8.06 -9.75 -18.45
N GLU A 9 7.88 -9.44 -17.17
CA GLU A 9 8.98 -9.01 -16.30
C GLU A 9 10.00 -10.13 -16.09
N LEU A 10 9.56 -11.39 -15.90
CA LEU A 10 10.47 -12.53 -15.81
C LEU A 10 11.33 -12.68 -17.08
N VAL A 11 10.73 -12.57 -18.27
CA VAL A 11 11.47 -12.64 -19.54
C VAL A 11 12.48 -11.49 -19.66
N LYS A 12 12.10 -10.28 -19.24
CA LYS A 12 13.02 -9.12 -19.22
C LYS A 12 14.20 -9.37 -18.28
N VAL A 13 13.94 -9.90 -17.07
CA VAL A 13 14.97 -10.23 -16.08
C VAL A 13 15.88 -11.34 -16.59
N ALA A 14 15.34 -12.42 -17.14
CA ALA A 14 16.13 -13.52 -17.72
C ALA A 14 17.16 -12.98 -18.73
N ARG A 15 16.74 -12.04 -19.58
CA ARG A 15 17.59 -11.46 -20.61
C ARG A 15 18.60 -10.44 -20.09
N ALA A 16 18.18 -9.55 -19.19
CA ALA A 16 18.97 -8.38 -18.80
C ALA A 16 19.74 -8.57 -17.49
N HIS A 17 19.21 -9.36 -16.56
CA HIS A 17 19.77 -9.57 -15.23
C HIS A 17 19.46 -10.98 -14.67
N PRO A 18 19.97 -12.07 -15.30
CA PRO A 18 19.57 -13.46 -14.96
C PRO A 18 19.94 -13.89 -13.53
N LYS A 19 20.95 -13.27 -12.91
CA LYS A 19 21.37 -13.57 -11.53
C LYS A 19 20.64 -12.73 -10.47
N ALA A 20 19.60 -12.00 -10.86
CA ALA A 20 18.83 -11.19 -9.92
C ALA A 20 18.14 -12.09 -8.89
N LYS A 21 18.09 -11.62 -7.65
CA LYS A 21 17.20 -12.15 -6.62
C LYS A 21 15.87 -11.40 -6.72
N LEU A 22 14.80 -12.11 -7.04
CA LEU A 22 13.50 -11.51 -7.28
C LEU A 22 12.63 -11.50 -6.03
N VAL A 23 11.80 -10.45 -5.98
CA VAL A 23 10.73 -10.23 -5.03
C VAL A 23 9.41 -10.45 -5.74
N PHE A 24 8.67 -11.45 -5.30
CA PHE A 24 7.38 -11.80 -5.84
C PHE A 24 6.31 -10.90 -5.22
N GLN A 25 5.69 -10.01 -6.01
CA GLN A 25 4.66 -9.11 -5.49
C GLN A 25 3.27 -9.73 -5.67
N ILE A 26 2.55 -9.94 -4.56
CA ILE A 26 1.18 -10.45 -4.58
C ILE A 26 0.16 -9.31 -4.55
N ALA A 27 -1.00 -9.55 -5.15
CA ALA A 27 -2.14 -8.65 -5.08
C ALA A 27 -2.76 -8.68 -3.67
N THR A 28 -3.32 -7.55 -3.24
CA THR A 28 -4.08 -7.43 -1.98
C THR A 28 -5.52 -7.05 -2.27
N ASP A 29 -6.45 -7.38 -1.38
CA ASP A 29 -7.80 -6.78 -1.44
C ASP A 29 -7.72 -5.31 -0.97
N ASP A 30 -7.53 -4.40 -1.92
CA ASP A 30 -7.43 -2.97 -1.66
C ASP A 30 -8.78 -2.24 -1.80
N SER A 31 -9.90 -2.96 -1.84
CA SER A 31 -11.25 -2.39 -2.03
C SER A 31 -11.63 -1.32 -1.00
N LYS A 32 -10.97 -1.30 0.16
CA LYS A 32 -11.17 -0.35 1.27
C LYS A 32 -10.00 0.61 1.49
N ALA A 33 -9.01 0.65 0.59
CA ALA A 33 -7.92 1.62 0.63
C ALA A 33 -8.30 2.94 -0.07
N VAL A 34 -7.70 4.06 0.34
CA VAL A 34 -7.89 5.36 -0.33
C VAL A 34 -7.29 5.37 -1.73
N CYS A 35 -6.26 4.57 -1.98
CA CYS A 35 -5.62 4.42 -3.28
C CYS A 35 -5.53 2.94 -3.67
N HIS A 36 -6.30 2.55 -4.69
CA HIS A 36 -6.31 1.18 -5.22
C HIS A 36 -5.08 0.94 -6.11
N LEU A 37 -4.13 0.14 -5.63
CA LEU A 37 -2.90 -0.22 -6.33
C LEU A 37 -2.92 -1.66 -6.88
N SER A 38 -3.75 -2.54 -6.35
CA SER A 38 -3.82 -3.97 -6.69
C SER A 38 -4.36 -4.24 -8.09
N VAL A 39 -5.15 -3.31 -8.65
CA VAL A 39 -5.58 -3.38 -10.05
C VAL A 39 -4.38 -3.16 -11.01
N LYS A 40 -3.34 -2.46 -10.54
CA LYS A 40 -2.17 -2.11 -11.34
C LYS A 40 -0.98 -3.02 -11.07
N PHE A 41 -0.87 -3.57 -9.86
CA PHE A 41 0.28 -4.33 -9.39
C PHE A 41 -0.14 -5.54 -8.56
N GLY A 42 0.65 -6.60 -8.63
CA GLY A 42 0.49 -7.80 -7.82
C GLY A 42 -0.22 -8.95 -8.52
N ALA A 43 0.30 -10.16 -8.33
CA ALA A 43 -0.29 -11.37 -8.88
C ALA A 43 -1.32 -11.99 -7.92
N THR A 44 -2.41 -12.51 -8.48
CA THR A 44 -3.37 -13.34 -7.73
C THR A 44 -2.73 -14.68 -7.35
N LEU A 45 -3.19 -15.36 -6.28
CA LEU A 45 -2.69 -16.68 -5.90
C LEU A 45 -2.66 -17.70 -7.05
N LYS A 46 -3.68 -17.67 -7.93
CA LYS A 46 -3.74 -18.55 -9.11
C LYS A 46 -2.61 -18.23 -10.10
N THR A 47 -2.37 -16.95 -10.35
CA THR A 47 -1.27 -16.49 -11.21
C THR A 47 0.09 -16.73 -10.56
N SER A 48 0.18 -16.65 -9.22
CA SER A 48 1.42 -16.84 -8.47
C SER A 48 2.03 -18.21 -8.71
N ARG A 49 1.21 -19.28 -8.72
CA ARG A 49 1.71 -20.62 -9.01
C ARG A 49 2.38 -20.70 -10.39
N LEU A 50 1.70 -20.19 -11.42
CA LEU A 50 2.19 -20.21 -12.80
C LEU A 50 3.49 -19.41 -12.95
N LEU A 51 3.56 -18.23 -12.30
CA LEU A 51 4.74 -17.38 -12.34
C LEU A 51 5.94 -18.01 -11.62
N LEU A 52 5.72 -18.71 -10.52
CA LEU A 52 6.79 -19.42 -9.81
C LEU A 52 7.33 -20.58 -10.64
N GLU A 53 6.45 -21.39 -11.24
CA GLU A 53 6.85 -22.47 -12.16
C GLU A 53 7.66 -21.92 -13.34
N TRP A 54 7.20 -20.83 -13.96
CA TRP A 54 7.94 -20.19 -15.05
C TRP A 54 9.27 -19.58 -14.59
N ALA A 55 9.32 -18.93 -13.43
CA ALA A 55 10.59 -18.43 -12.88
C ALA A 55 11.61 -19.57 -12.69
N LYS A 56 11.14 -20.75 -12.28
CA LYS A 56 11.97 -21.95 -12.13
C LYS A 56 12.48 -22.47 -13.48
N GLU A 57 11.62 -22.51 -14.50
CA GLU A 57 12.01 -22.89 -15.87
C GLU A 57 13.05 -21.94 -16.48
N LEU A 58 13.00 -20.66 -16.12
CA LEU A 58 13.96 -19.64 -16.56
C LEU A 58 15.25 -19.58 -15.72
N ASP A 59 15.40 -20.46 -14.72
CA ASP A 59 16.52 -20.47 -13.76
C ASP A 59 16.71 -19.12 -13.04
N ILE A 60 15.59 -18.45 -12.74
CA ILE A 60 15.58 -17.19 -11.98
C ILE A 60 15.27 -17.49 -10.52
N ASP A 61 16.04 -16.90 -9.61
CA ASP A 61 15.87 -17.12 -8.18
C ASP A 61 14.87 -16.15 -7.54
N VAL A 62 13.77 -16.71 -7.03
CA VAL A 62 12.74 -15.97 -6.28
C VAL A 62 12.94 -16.23 -4.79
N THR A 63 13.19 -15.17 -4.03
CA THR A 63 13.65 -15.27 -2.62
C THR A 63 12.79 -14.52 -1.62
N VAL A 64 11.95 -13.61 -2.11
CA VAL A 64 11.17 -12.69 -1.30
C VAL A 64 9.73 -12.71 -1.79
N VAL A 65 8.76 -12.62 -0.88
CA VAL A 65 7.36 -12.29 -1.22
C VAL A 65 7.07 -10.91 -0.64
N SER A 66 6.47 -10.04 -1.44
CA SER A 66 6.03 -8.71 -1.01
C SER A 66 4.57 -8.47 -1.33
N TYR A 67 3.96 -7.55 -0.58
CA TYR A 67 2.64 -7.05 -0.89
C TYR A 67 2.53 -5.57 -0.51
N HIS A 68 1.47 -4.92 -0.98
CA HIS A 68 1.24 -3.52 -0.65
C HIS A 68 -0.24 -3.25 -0.49
N VAL A 69 -0.73 -3.20 0.76
CA VAL A 69 -2.15 -3.01 1.09
C VAL A 69 -2.72 -1.67 0.58
N GLY A 70 -1.85 -0.69 0.32
CA GLY A 70 -2.25 0.61 -0.21
C GLY A 70 -2.27 1.70 0.85
N HIS A 71 -2.34 2.94 0.40
CA HIS A 71 -2.39 4.09 1.30
C HIS A 71 -3.80 4.29 1.84
N GLY A 72 -3.92 4.59 3.14
CA GLY A 72 -5.20 4.86 3.77
C GLY A 72 -6.09 3.62 3.82
N CYS A 73 -5.51 2.46 4.11
CA CYS A 73 -6.29 1.27 4.46
C CYS A 73 -7.19 1.61 5.66
N THR A 74 -8.48 1.33 5.52
CA THR A 74 -9.47 1.58 6.60
C THR A 74 -9.85 0.30 7.35
N ASP A 75 -9.33 -0.85 6.92
CA ASP A 75 -9.66 -2.17 7.47
C ASP A 75 -8.39 -2.98 7.77
N PRO A 76 -8.01 -3.16 9.05
CA PRO A 76 -6.81 -3.89 9.41
C PRO A 76 -6.87 -5.38 9.03
N GLU A 77 -8.07 -5.95 8.80
CA GLU A 77 -8.23 -7.35 8.37
C GLU A 77 -7.63 -7.59 6.97
N THR A 78 -7.50 -6.55 6.13
CA THR A 78 -6.79 -6.68 4.85
C THR A 78 -5.34 -7.12 5.04
N PHE A 79 -4.66 -6.65 6.10
CA PHE A 79 -3.30 -7.12 6.40
C PHE A 79 -3.29 -8.60 6.79
N VAL A 80 -4.29 -9.05 7.57
CA VAL A 80 -4.41 -10.45 8.00
C VAL A 80 -4.54 -11.39 6.81
N GLN A 81 -5.48 -11.08 5.92
CA GLN A 81 -5.71 -11.87 4.71
C GLN A 81 -4.44 -11.90 3.85
N THR A 82 -3.81 -10.75 3.67
CA THR A 82 -2.63 -10.66 2.80
C THR A 82 -1.42 -11.43 3.36
N ILE A 83 -1.21 -11.43 4.68
CA ILE A 83 -0.16 -12.26 5.32
C ILE A 83 -0.45 -13.75 5.11
N SER A 84 -1.71 -14.16 5.22
CA SER A 84 -2.11 -15.55 4.94
C SER A 84 -1.87 -15.92 3.47
N ASP A 85 -2.17 -15.02 2.54
CA ASP A 85 -1.95 -15.22 1.11
C ASP A 85 -0.44 -15.29 0.79
N ALA A 86 0.37 -14.44 1.42
CA ALA A 86 1.82 -14.50 1.32
C ALA A 86 2.35 -15.86 1.79
N HIS A 87 1.87 -16.38 2.93
CA HIS A 87 2.24 -17.71 3.41
C HIS A 87 1.92 -18.80 2.38
N CYS A 88 0.74 -18.73 1.75
CA CYS A 88 0.36 -19.65 0.69
C CYS A 88 1.33 -19.60 -0.50
N VAL A 89 1.83 -18.41 -0.87
CA VAL A 89 2.85 -18.25 -1.92
C VAL A 89 4.22 -18.78 -1.49
N PHE A 90 4.60 -18.62 -0.22
CA PHE A 90 5.80 -19.26 0.34
C PHE A 90 5.74 -20.79 0.21
N ASP A 91 4.60 -21.39 0.57
CA ASP A 91 4.37 -22.84 0.44
C ASP A 91 4.47 -23.29 -1.03
N MET A 92 3.78 -22.59 -1.94
CA MET A 92 3.88 -22.85 -3.39
C MET A 92 5.32 -22.73 -3.89
N GLY A 93 6.06 -21.73 -3.41
CA GLY A 93 7.47 -21.54 -3.73
C GLY A 93 8.32 -22.72 -3.30
N GLY A 94 8.13 -23.19 -2.07
CA GLY A 94 8.81 -24.37 -1.53
C GLY A 94 8.54 -25.63 -2.35
N GLU A 95 7.30 -25.87 -2.76
CA GLU A 95 6.92 -27.00 -3.61
C GLU A 95 7.59 -26.97 -4.99
N VAL A 96 7.73 -25.78 -5.58
CA VAL A 96 8.45 -25.59 -6.86
C VAL A 96 9.98 -25.69 -6.68
N GLY A 97 10.46 -25.60 -5.45
CA GLY A 97 11.88 -25.72 -5.09
C GLY A 97 12.60 -24.38 -4.97
N PHE A 98 11.91 -23.33 -4.55
CA PHE A 98 12.51 -22.07 -4.09
C PHE A 98 12.76 -22.11 -2.58
N ASN A 99 13.82 -21.42 -2.16
CA ASN A 99 14.07 -21.16 -0.75
C ASN A 99 13.78 -19.68 -0.47
N MET A 100 12.51 -19.37 -0.24
CA MET A 100 12.08 -18.03 0.12
C MET A 100 12.34 -17.78 1.61
N PHE A 101 12.96 -16.65 1.94
CA PHE A 101 13.41 -16.37 3.31
C PHE A 101 13.12 -14.94 3.76
N LEU A 102 12.49 -14.11 2.92
CA LEU A 102 12.20 -12.71 3.23
C LEU A 102 10.73 -12.43 2.91
N LEU A 103 10.00 -11.89 3.89
CA LEU A 103 8.68 -11.33 3.72
C LEU A 103 8.77 -9.82 3.81
N ASP A 104 8.19 -9.13 2.83
CA ASP A 104 8.03 -7.68 2.84
C ASP A 104 6.55 -7.32 2.99
N ILE A 105 6.20 -6.72 4.12
CA ILE A 105 4.81 -6.35 4.43
C ILE A 105 4.40 -5.00 3.81
N GLY A 106 5.29 -4.38 3.03
CA GLY A 106 5.04 -3.14 2.31
C GLY A 106 4.80 -1.95 3.23
N CYS A 107 3.88 -1.07 2.84
CA CYS A 107 3.57 0.16 3.56
C CYS A 107 2.05 0.35 3.76
N GLY A 108 1.60 1.59 3.94
CA GLY A 108 0.19 1.95 4.17
C GLY A 108 -0.10 2.47 5.57
N PHE A 109 0.90 2.45 6.44
CA PHE A 109 0.81 2.93 7.82
C PHE A 109 0.53 4.45 7.87
N PRO A 110 -0.34 4.92 8.78
CA PRO A 110 -0.62 6.34 8.97
C PRO A 110 0.60 7.07 9.54
N GLY A 111 0.81 8.33 9.15
CA GLY A 111 1.95 9.13 9.62
C GLY A 111 1.59 10.27 10.58
N SER A 112 0.34 10.32 11.02
CA SER A 112 -0.21 11.30 11.96
C SER A 112 -1.35 10.66 12.76
N GLU A 113 -1.66 11.25 13.92
CA GLU A 113 -2.79 10.84 14.77
C GLU A 113 -4.16 11.29 14.23
N ASP A 114 -4.17 12.22 13.27
CA ASP A 114 -5.38 12.76 12.64
C ASP A 114 -6.00 11.81 11.59
N VAL A 115 -6.17 10.54 11.96
CA VAL A 115 -6.74 9.48 11.12
C VAL A 115 -7.67 8.59 11.95
N ASN A 116 -8.62 7.93 11.29
CA ASN A 116 -9.56 7.04 11.97
C ASN A 116 -8.93 5.72 12.44
N LEU A 117 -7.96 5.18 11.69
CA LEU A 117 -7.26 3.94 12.01
C LEU A 117 -5.80 4.26 12.32
N LYS A 118 -5.39 4.03 13.57
CA LYS A 118 -4.05 4.39 14.07
C LYS A 118 -3.02 3.30 13.78
N PHE A 119 -1.75 3.68 13.89
CA PHE A 119 -0.63 2.77 13.65
C PHE A 119 -0.63 1.58 14.63
N GLU A 120 -0.82 1.85 15.92
CA GLU A 120 -0.83 0.83 16.97
C GLU A 120 -1.97 -0.18 16.76
N GLU A 121 -3.13 0.29 16.30
CA GLU A 121 -4.28 -0.58 15.98
C GLU A 121 -3.93 -1.54 14.84
N ILE A 122 -3.31 -1.05 13.76
CA ILE A 122 -2.83 -1.89 12.65
C ILE A 122 -1.80 -2.91 13.13
N THR A 123 -0.77 -2.46 13.86
CA THR A 123 0.30 -3.37 14.32
C THR A 123 -0.20 -4.42 15.32
N SER A 124 -1.20 -4.10 16.12
CA SER A 124 -1.84 -5.04 17.05
C SER A 124 -2.50 -6.23 16.35
N VAL A 125 -2.95 -6.03 15.10
CA VAL A 125 -3.55 -7.06 14.26
C VAL A 125 -2.48 -7.80 13.44
N ILE A 126 -1.46 -7.10 12.94
CA ILE A 126 -0.36 -7.69 12.17
C ILE A 126 0.49 -8.65 13.01
N ASN A 127 0.90 -8.23 14.21
CA ASN A 127 1.90 -8.97 15.00
C ASN A 127 1.47 -10.42 15.33
N PRO A 128 0.25 -10.70 15.82
CA PRO A 128 -0.19 -12.06 16.09
C PRO A 128 -0.24 -12.93 14.83
N VAL A 129 -0.58 -12.35 13.69
CA VAL A 129 -0.72 -13.06 12.41
C VAL A 129 0.67 -13.39 11.85
N LEU A 130 1.64 -12.48 11.95
CA LEU A 130 3.03 -12.78 11.63
C LEU A 130 3.57 -13.90 12.53
N CYS A 131 3.31 -13.88 13.84
CA CYS A 131 3.72 -14.96 14.73
C CYS A 131 3.08 -16.32 14.36
N LYS A 132 1.86 -16.31 13.82
CA LYS A 132 1.14 -17.53 13.42
C LYS A 132 1.68 -18.13 12.12
N TYR A 133 1.85 -17.30 11.09
CA TYR A 133 2.22 -17.77 9.74
C TYR A 133 3.74 -17.76 9.51
N PHE A 134 4.46 -16.81 10.11
CA PHE A 134 5.90 -16.65 9.96
C PHE A 134 6.58 -16.62 11.33
N PRO A 135 6.51 -17.73 12.10
CA PRO A 135 7.10 -17.78 13.44
C PRO A 135 8.62 -17.63 13.37
N THR A 136 9.26 -17.15 14.44
CA THR A 136 10.69 -16.81 14.46
C THR A 136 11.60 -18.00 14.11
N ASP A 137 11.18 -19.23 14.41
CA ASP A 137 11.89 -20.47 14.10
C ASP A 137 11.81 -20.90 12.63
N SER A 138 10.91 -20.30 11.83
CA SER A 138 10.87 -20.49 10.37
C SER A 138 12.10 -19.93 9.66
N GLY A 139 12.85 -19.04 10.31
CA GLY A 139 14.01 -18.37 9.72
C GLY A 139 13.66 -17.27 8.71
N VAL A 140 12.38 -16.98 8.51
CA VAL A 140 11.94 -15.89 7.62
C VAL A 140 12.27 -14.54 8.26
N ARG A 141 12.98 -13.70 7.51
CA ARG A 141 13.20 -12.30 7.85
C ARG A 141 12.00 -11.49 7.40
N ILE A 142 11.53 -10.56 8.23
CA ILE A 142 10.40 -9.69 7.90
C ILE A 142 10.91 -8.25 7.79
N ILE A 143 10.52 -7.55 6.73
CA ILE A 143 10.78 -6.12 6.50
C ILE A 143 9.49 -5.39 6.12
N ALA A 144 9.54 -4.06 6.13
CA ALA A 144 8.47 -3.19 5.68
C ALA A 144 9.07 -1.98 4.93
N GLU A 145 8.26 -1.27 4.15
CA GLU A 145 8.64 -0.12 3.32
C GLU A 145 7.93 1.19 3.75
N PRO A 146 8.00 1.61 5.03
CA PRO A 146 7.22 2.76 5.52
C PRO A 146 7.64 4.07 4.84
N GLY A 147 6.72 4.67 4.07
CA GLY A 147 6.89 6.00 3.48
C GLY A 147 6.27 7.10 4.36
N ARG A 148 4.96 7.33 4.18
CA ARG A 148 4.18 8.38 4.88
C ARG A 148 4.37 8.35 6.40
N TYR A 149 4.42 7.16 6.99
CA TYR A 149 4.64 6.96 8.42
C TYR A 149 5.83 7.76 8.97
N CYS A 150 6.94 7.80 8.23
CA CYS A 150 8.16 8.44 8.70
C CYS A 150 8.17 9.97 8.55
N VAL A 151 7.36 10.54 7.65
CA VAL A 151 7.54 11.93 7.19
C VAL A 151 6.28 12.80 7.23
N ALA A 152 5.09 12.25 7.45
CA ALA A 152 3.87 13.06 7.31
C ALA A 152 3.75 14.18 8.36
N SER A 153 4.02 13.88 9.62
CA SER A 153 3.86 14.82 10.74
C SER A 153 5.06 15.75 10.95
N VAL A 154 6.17 15.54 10.24
CA VAL A 154 7.41 16.32 10.47
C VAL A 154 7.44 17.64 9.71
N PHE A 155 6.51 17.86 8.77
CA PHE A 155 6.42 19.09 7.97
C PHE A 155 5.16 19.89 8.32
N THR A 156 5.29 21.22 8.32
CA THR A 156 4.17 22.16 8.39
C THR A 156 4.31 23.15 7.23
N LEU A 157 3.29 23.23 6.37
CA LEU A 157 3.26 24.15 5.23
C LEU A 157 2.68 25.51 5.66
N ALA A 158 3.43 26.59 5.45
CA ALA A 158 2.96 27.96 5.65
C ALA A 158 2.77 28.67 4.30
N VAL A 159 1.56 29.18 4.05
CA VAL A 159 1.19 29.88 2.81
C VAL A 159 0.80 31.34 3.09
N ASN A 160 0.99 32.20 2.09
CA ASN A 160 0.60 33.60 2.15
C ASN A 160 -0.70 33.84 1.37
N ILE A 161 -1.63 34.59 1.96
CA ILE A 161 -2.84 35.05 1.27
C ILE A 161 -2.46 36.20 0.33
N ILE A 162 -2.46 35.92 -0.97
CA ILE A 162 -2.11 36.89 -2.02
C ILE A 162 -3.32 37.65 -2.57
N ALA A 163 -4.54 37.17 -2.34
CA ALA A 163 -5.77 37.89 -2.66
C ALA A 163 -6.96 37.50 -1.77
N LYS A 164 -7.96 38.39 -1.67
CA LYS A 164 -9.20 38.20 -0.91
C LYS A 164 -10.39 38.75 -1.69
N LYS A 165 -11.51 38.01 -1.70
CA LYS A 165 -12.80 38.47 -2.28
C LYS A 165 -13.94 38.26 -1.27
N LEU A 166 -14.78 39.27 -1.08
CA LEU A 166 -16.04 39.16 -0.35
C LEU A 166 -17.16 38.89 -1.35
N ILE A 167 -17.96 37.86 -1.08
CA ILE A 167 -19.16 37.51 -1.81
C ILE A 167 -20.35 37.70 -0.88
N LEU A 168 -21.24 38.60 -1.27
CA LEU A 168 -22.53 38.80 -0.60
C LEU A 168 -23.56 38.01 -1.39
N LYS A 169 -24.13 36.95 -0.82
CA LYS A 169 -25.29 36.31 -1.44
C LYS A 169 -26.50 37.23 -1.19
N LYS A 170 -27.00 37.86 -2.26
CA LYS A 170 -28.37 38.39 -2.25
C LYS A 170 -29.31 37.21 -2.50
N GLN A 171 -30.22 36.93 -1.57
CA GLN A 171 -31.30 35.99 -1.83
C GLN A 171 -32.12 36.51 -3.01
N THR A 172 -32.18 35.76 -4.10
CA THR A 172 -33.14 36.01 -5.17
C THR A 172 -34.49 35.42 -4.77
N GLY A 173 -35.27 36.22 -4.02
CA GLY A 173 -36.74 36.19 -3.95
C GLY A 173 -37.41 35.08 -3.13
N SER A 174 -37.96 35.45 -1.98
CA SER A 174 -39.38 35.30 -1.60
C SER A 174 -39.54 35.83 -0.18
N ASP A 175 -40.57 36.66 0.02
CA ASP A 175 -40.96 37.25 1.29
C ASP A 175 -41.02 36.18 2.39
N ASP A 176 -40.12 36.22 3.37
CA ASP A 176 -40.36 35.91 4.77
C ASP A 176 -39.08 36.22 5.58
N GLU A 177 -39.32 36.81 6.76
CA GLU A 177 -38.36 37.50 7.61
C GLU A 177 -37.29 36.57 8.20
N ASP A 178 -36.05 36.67 7.72
CA ASP A 178 -34.81 36.47 8.49
C ASP A 178 -33.61 36.97 7.66
N GLU A 179 -33.34 38.29 7.75
CA GLU A 179 -32.23 38.98 7.06
C GLU A 179 -30.86 38.60 7.67
N SER A 180 -30.39 37.37 7.42
CA SER A 180 -28.96 37.07 7.50
C SER A 180 -28.38 37.11 6.09
N SER A 181 -27.78 38.24 5.72
CA SER A 181 -26.95 38.30 4.51
C SER A 181 -25.76 37.34 4.71
N GLU A 182 -25.79 36.18 4.08
CA GLU A 182 -24.66 35.24 4.11
C GLU A 182 -23.46 35.90 3.43
N GLN A 183 -22.47 36.27 4.24
CA GLN A 183 -21.18 36.75 3.77
C GLN A 183 -20.24 35.56 3.59
N THR A 184 -19.70 35.40 2.39
CA THR A 184 -18.69 34.39 2.10
C THR A 184 -17.38 35.06 1.71
N PHE A 185 -16.25 34.57 2.23
CA PHE A 185 -14.92 35.04 1.84
C PHE A 185 -14.22 33.99 0.97
N MET A 186 -13.54 34.45 -0.07
CA MET A 186 -12.58 33.64 -0.82
C MET A 186 -11.17 34.18 -0.56
N TYR A 187 -10.24 33.29 -0.22
CA TYR A 187 -8.82 33.58 -0.05
C TYR A 187 -8.02 32.83 -1.11
N TYR A 188 -7.01 33.47 -1.67
CA TYR A 188 -6.12 32.88 -2.68
C TYR A 188 -4.72 32.77 -2.07
N GLY A 189 -4.17 31.55 -2.05
CA GLY A 189 -2.83 31.26 -1.56
C GLY A 189 -1.76 31.38 -2.67
N ASN A 190 -0.49 31.41 -2.26
CA ASN A 190 0.66 31.39 -3.17
C ASN A 190 1.19 29.97 -3.49
N ASP A 191 0.45 28.94 -3.08
CA ASP A 191 0.67 27.52 -3.40
C ASP A 191 -0.71 26.85 -3.60
N GLY A 192 -0.78 25.78 -4.40
CA GLY A 192 -2.04 25.16 -4.83
C GLY A 192 -1.88 23.82 -5.57
N VAL A 193 -3.00 23.27 -6.05
CA VAL A 193 -3.05 22.03 -6.86
C VAL A 193 -2.41 22.25 -8.24
#